data_AF-A0A7K3TJ37-F1
#
_entry.id   AF-A0A7K3TJ37-F1
#
_cell.length_a   1.000
_cell.length_b   1.000
_cell.length_c   1.000
_cell.angle_alpha   90.00
_cell.angle_beta   90.00
_cell.angle_gamma   90.00
#
_symmetry.space_group_name_H-M   'P 1'
#
loop_
_entity.id
_entity.type
_entity.pdbx_description
1 polymer ?
#
loop_
_entity_poly.entity_id
_entity_poly.type
_entity_poly.pdbx_seq_one_letter_code
_entity_poly.pdbx_strand_id
1 'polypeptide(L)'
;MTSQSPAPVRHRIAVCTDAPVKRQGPLFGLFFEDLNHAADGGLYAELIQNRSFEFSPIDNPDYTAMTGWTVLGDERPDSDDETAAAGDGVPDVPTAPSPALARVSATHPLNDANPHYLILGPSDADLAGVSNAGFNDGIPIAAGAEYGFSCFARIDGQSAAAMATLRVELRSADLSVVRAAASFDLMPGDWHKYEAVLVPDSSDPAAVLVVHCDERATLDLDMISLIPHDTFDDEHVFRRDLTEKIADMHPRFLRFPGGCLIHDGSFNASDRDAAYRWKFTVGPVERRPSKRNRWKYNQTFGLGFYEYFRLCEMIGAEPVPVLSLGCNSHIDAAVPMDAMQEWIDDALDLIEFANGPTDSAWGRVRADMGHPEPFGLKYLTRQRGGIPRVL
;
A
#
# COMPACT_ATOMS: atom_id res chain seq x y z
N MET A 1 -4.47 63.24 -37.60
CA MET A 1 -4.82 61.90 -38.12
C MET A 1 -5.25 61.04 -36.94
N THR A 2 -6.55 60.90 -36.72
CA THR A 2 -7.10 60.02 -35.68
C THR A 2 -7.36 58.65 -36.32
N SER A 3 -6.68 57.61 -35.84
CA SER A 3 -6.90 56.24 -36.33
C SER A 3 -8.25 55.74 -35.82
N GLN A 4 -9.11 55.28 -36.73
CA GLN A 4 -10.35 54.60 -36.37
C GLN A 4 -10.02 53.14 -36.06
N SER A 5 -10.29 52.70 -34.83
CA SER A 5 -10.23 51.28 -34.49
C SER A 5 -11.25 50.49 -35.33
N PRO A 6 -10.87 49.31 -35.87
CA PRO A 6 -11.78 48.52 -36.68
C PRO A 6 -13.01 48.08 -35.88
N ALA A 7 -14.17 48.08 -36.55
CA ALA A 7 -15.43 47.67 -35.94
C ALA A 7 -15.36 46.20 -35.47
N PRO A 8 -15.95 45.86 -34.30
CA PRO A 8 -15.88 44.50 -33.77
C PRO A 8 -16.59 43.50 -34.67
N VAL A 9 -15.90 42.41 -35.02
CA VAL A 9 -16.47 41.29 -35.77
C VAL A 9 -17.46 40.56 -34.88
N ARG A 10 -18.73 40.50 -35.30
CA ARG A 10 -19.77 39.70 -34.61
C ARG A 10 -19.77 38.28 -35.13
N HIS A 11 -19.44 37.34 -34.26
CA HIS A 11 -19.65 35.91 -34.51
C HIS A 11 -21.04 35.48 -34.02
N ARG A 12 -21.72 34.62 -34.78
CA ARG A 12 -23.01 34.03 -34.42
C ARG A 12 -22.86 32.52 -34.33
N ILE A 13 -23.23 31.95 -33.19
CA ILE A 13 -23.40 30.50 -33.03
C ILE A 13 -24.88 30.18 -33.22
N ALA A 14 -25.20 29.29 -34.17
CA ALA A 14 -26.53 28.74 -34.34
C ALA A 14 -26.55 27.31 -33.79
N VAL A 15 -27.43 27.04 -32.82
CA VAL A 15 -27.62 25.71 -32.25
C VAL A 15 -28.88 25.10 -32.89
N CYS A 16 -28.70 24.04 -33.68
CA CYS A 16 -29.82 23.31 -34.29
C CYS A 16 -30.36 22.27 -33.29
N THR A 17 -31.62 22.42 -32.89
CA THR A 17 -32.29 21.54 -31.91
C THR A 17 -33.03 20.35 -32.53
N ASP A 18 -33.18 20.36 -33.85
CA ASP A 18 -34.13 19.47 -34.55
C ASP A 18 -33.43 18.24 -35.15
N ALA A 19 -32.11 18.16 -35.00
CA ALA A 19 -31.32 17.02 -35.44
C ALA A 19 -31.41 15.86 -34.44
N PRO A 20 -31.56 14.60 -34.90
CA PRO A 20 -31.54 13.45 -34.00
C PRO A 20 -30.19 13.35 -33.28
N VAL A 21 -30.22 13.39 -31.95
CA VAL A 21 -29.02 13.23 -31.11
C VAL A 21 -28.70 11.75 -31.01
N LYS A 22 -27.53 11.32 -31.51
CA LYS A 22 -27.03 9.96 -31.27
C LYS A 22 -26.81 9.79 -29.77
N ARG A 23 -27.36 8.74 -29.16
CA ARG A 23 -27.07 8.39 -27.76
C ARG A 23 -25.57 8.15 -27.65
N GLN A 24 -24.87 9.10 -27.05
CA GLN A 24 -23.47 8.95 -26.71
C GLN A 24 -23.42 8.00 -25.51
N GLY A 25 -22.54 7.00 -25.55
CA GLY A 25 -22.36 6.05 -24.45
C GLY A 25 -21.84 6.73 -23.19
N PRO A 26 -21.21 6.00 -22.26
CA PRO A 26 -20.58 6.64 -21.12
C PRO A 26 -19.42 7.53 -21.60
N LEU A 27 -19.60 8.85 -21.55
CA LEU A 27 -18.65 9.84 -22.08
C LEU A 27 -17.60 10.26 -21.05
N PHE A 28 -18.02 10.37 -19.80
CA PHE A 28 -17.21 10.87 -18.70
C PHE A 28 -16.91 9.72 -17.74
N GLY A 29 -15.64 9.55 -17.41
CA GLY A 29 -15.16 8.55 -16.47
C GLY A 29 -13.77 8.93 -16.00
N LEU A 30 -13.23 8.08 -15.13
CA LEU A 30 -11.95 8.32 -14.47
C LEU A 30 -10.93 7.27 -14.87
N PHE A 31 -9.68 7.64 -14.67
CA PHE A 31 -8.53 6.80 -14.83
C PHE A 31 -7.74 6.84 -13.53
N PHE A 32 -7.39 5.67 -13.01
CA PHE A 32 -6.67 5.51 -11.77
C PHE A 32 -5.45 4.62 -11.99
N GLU A 33 -4.30 5.19 -11.70
CA GLU A 33 -3.01 4.53 -11.58
C GLU A 33 -2.51 4.78 -10.17
N ASP A 34 -1.84 3.81 -9.57
CA ASP A 34 -1.06 4.08 -8.37
C ASP A 34 0.20 4.87 -8.75
N LEU A 35 0.03 6.19 -8.85
CA LEU A 35 1.03 7.21 -9.15
C LEU A 35 0.88 8.33 -8.11
N ASN A 36 2.00 8.87 -7.62
CA ASN A 36 2.01 9.89 -6.55
C ASN A 36 1.29 9.44 -5.28
N HIS A 37 1.47 8.17 -4.88
CA HIS A 37 0.78 7.60 -3.72
C HIS A 37 -0.76 7.65 -3.86
N ALA A 38 -1.28 7.48 -5.09
CA ALA A 38 -2.73 7.52 -5.32
C ALA A 38 -3.45 6.31 -4.72
N ALA A 39 -2.82 5.14 -4.63
CA ALA A 39 -3.35 3.99 -3.87
C ALA A 39 -2.74 3.95 -2.46
N ASP A 40 -1.51 3.42 -2.32
CA ASP A 40 -0.78 3.35 -1.05
C ASP A 40 -0.38 4.75 -0.59
N GLY A 41 -1.00 5.22 0.51
CA GLY A 41 -0.90 6.60 1.02
C GLY A 41 -1.97 7.56 0.51
N GLY A 42 -2.86 7.09 -0.36
CA GLY A 42 -3.91 7.86 -1.01
C GLY A 42 -5.28 7.24 -0.77
N LEU A 43 -5.88 6.67 -1.82
CA LEU A 43 -7.23 6.13 -1.79
C LEU A 43 -7.37 4.92 -0.85
N TYR A 44 -6.30 4.12 -0.69
CA TYR A 44 -6.25 3.04 0.28
C TYR A 44 -6.09 3.61 1.70
N ALA A 45 -6.88 3.13 2.65
CA ALA A 45 -6.99 3.70 3.99
C ALA A 45 -5.82 3.37 4.94
N GLU A 46 -4.87 2.52 4.53
CA GLU A 46 -3.66 2.23 5.30
C GLU A 46 -2.86 3.48 5.61
N LEU A 47 -2.61 3.70 6.89
CA LEU A 47 -1.85 4.85 7.38
C LEU A 47 -0.38 4.51 7.59
N ILE A 48 0.00 3.22 7.65
CA ILE A 48 1.37 2.79 7.87
C ILE A 48 2.11 2.60 6.54
N GLN A 49 3.15 3.40 6.34
CA GLN A 49 4.04 3.23 5.20
C GLN A 49 4.98 2.05 5.46
N ASN A 50 5.22 1.22 4.45
CA ASN A 50 6.15 0.08 4.55
C ASN A 50 5.80 -0.89 5.70
N ARG A 51 4.51 -1.24 5.80
CA ARG A 51 3.95 -2.08 6.88
C ARG A 51 4.56 -3.49 7.04
N SER A 52 5.28 -3.97 6.03
CA SER A 52 5.88 -5.31 5.98
C SER A 52 7.37 -5.28 5.59
N PHE A 53 8.01 -4.10 5.70
CA PHE A 53 9.48 -3.97 5.54
C PHE A 53 10.03 -4.39 4.15
N GLU A 54 9.21 -4.31 3.10
CA GLU A 54 9.53 -4.77 1.73
C GLU A 54 10.10 -3.70 0.80
N PHE A 55 10.36 -2.50 1.32
CA PHE A 55 11.09 -1.48 0.55
C PHE A 55 12.54 -1.90 0.31
N SER A 56 13.03 -1.63 -0.91
CA SER A 56 14.41 -1.94 -1.27
C SER A 56 14.95 -1.00 -2.36
N PRO A 57 16.27 -1.02 -2.64
CA PRO A 57 16.88 -0.18 -3.67
C PRO A 57 16.31 -0.36 -5.09
N ILE A 58 15.55 -1.44 -5.35
CA ILE A 58 14.85 -1.63 -6.63
C ILE A 58 13.66 -0.67 -6.79
N ASP A 59 13.02 -0.26 -5.68
CA ASP A 59 11.96 0.75 -5.68
C ASP A 59 12.53 2.12 -5.96
N ASN A 60 13.56 2.46 -5.20
CA ASN A 60 14.23 3.74 -5.21
C ASN A 60 15.63 3.50 -4.62
N PRO A 61 16.72 3.99 -5.24
CA PRO A 61 18.08 3.78 -4.73
C PRO A 61 18.30 4.15 -3.26
N ASP A 62 17.52 5.10 -2.74
CA ASP A 62 17.61 5.57 -1.36
C ASP A 62 16.77 4.74 -0.37
N TYR A 63 15.99 3.78 -0.85
CA TYR A 63 15.10 2.97 -0.02
C TYR A 63 15.81 1.76 0.58
N THR A 64 15.47 1.50 1.83
CA THR A 64 15.89 0.34 2.62
C THR A 64 14.66 -0.35 3.19
N ALA A 65 14.83 -1.55 3.74
CA ALA A 65 13.74 -2.24 4.42
C ALA A 65 13.16 -1.45 5.61
N MET A 66 13.92 -0.49 6.15
CA MET A 66 13.49 0.41 7.23
C MET A 66 12.94 1.75 6.72
N THR A 67 12.82 1.99 5.41
CA THR A 67 12.24 3.23 4.90
C THR A 67 10.81 3.42 5.42
N GLY A 68 10.48 4.61 5.93
CA GLY A 68 9.22 4.89 6.62
C GLY A 68 9.26 4.62 8.13
N TRP A 69 10.28 3.93 8.63
CA TRP A 69 10.49 3.63 10.04
C TRP A 69 11.70 4.37 10.61
N THR A 70 11.60 4.85 11.84
CA THR A 70 12.70 5.47 12.59
C THR A 70 12.93 4.70 13.88
N VAL A 71 14.19 4.38 14.17
CA VAL A 71 14.57 3.72 15.44
C VAL A 71 14.62 4.78 16.53
N LEU A 72 13.99 4.51 17.67
CA LEU A 72 13.95 5.38 18.83
C LEU A 72 14.84 4.83 19.95
N GLY A 73 15.52 5.69 20.70
CA GLY A 73 16.32 5.28 21.86
C GLY A 73 17.67 4.64 21.52
N ASP A 74 18.08 4.61 20.25
CA ASP A 74 19.44 4.24 19.85
C ASP A 74 20.36 5.46 20.00
N GLU A 75 20.79 5.77 21.23
CA GLU A 75 21.94 6.66 21.45
C GLU A 75 23.21 5.92 21.01
N ARG A 76 23.37 5.70 19.70
CA ARG A 76 24.71 5.51 19.15
C ARG A 76 25.37 6.88 19.14
N PRO A 77 26.50 7.08 19.84
CA PRO A 77 27.29 8.27 19.59
C PRO A 77 27.67 8.27 18.12
N ASP A 78 27.34 9.36 17.42
CA ASP A 78 27.78 9.61 16.06
C ASP A 78 29.28 9.30 15.97
N SER A 79 29.66 8.35 15.11
CA SER A 79 31.06 8.04 14.82
C SER A 79 31.70 9.09 13.91
N ASP A 80 31.35 10.36 14.11
CA ASP A 80 31.86 11.52 13.37
C ASP A 80 32.94 12.28 14.17
N ASP A 81 33.56 11.64 15.16
CA ASP A 81 34.75 12.20 15.81
C ASP A 81 36.03 11.79 15.08
N GLU A 82 36.32 12.51 14.01
CA GLU A 82 37.56 12.44 13.23
C GLU A 82 38.77 13.05 13.98
N THR A 83 38.90 12.81 15.29
CA THR A 83 40.06 13.24 16.07
C THR A 83 40.64 12.13 16.96
N ALA A 84 41.33 11.19 16.31
CA ALA A 84 42.25 10.28 16.99
C ALA A 84 43.45 11.05 17.57
N ALA A 85 43.36 11.47 18.83
CA ALA A 85 44.50 11.84 19.64
C ALA A 85 45.01 10.62 20.43
N ALA A 86 46.30 10.33 20.26
CA ALA A 86 47.01 9.24 20.91
C ALA A 86 46.98 9.32 22.44
N GLY A 87 46.63 8.21 23.08
CA GLY A 87 46.78 8.00 24.52
C GLY A 87 46.97 6.52 24.81
N ASP A 88 48.15 6.17 25.30
CA ASP A 88 48.54 4.82 25.71
C ASP A 88 47.65 4.33 26.87
N GLY A 89 46.67 3.49 26.56
CA GLY A 89 45.80 2.82 27.53
C GLY A 89 45.48 1.41 27.04
N VAL A 90 45.55 0.45 27.95
CA VAL A 90 45.31 -0.99 27.74
C VAL A 90 44.12 -1.22 26.78
N PRO A 91 44.25 -2.06 25.72
CA PRO A 91 43.11 -2.35 24.86
C PRO A 91 42.06 -3.09 25.67
N ASP A 92 40.96 -2.41 25.94
CA ASP A 92 39.73 -3.02 26.41
C ASP A 92 39.34 -4.10 25.40
N VAL A 93 38.97 -5.27 25.91
CA VAL A 93 38.41 -6.35 25.07
C VAL A 93 37.25 -5.74 24.30
N PRO A 94 37.16 -5.87 22.96
CA PRO A 94 36.00 -5.40 22.24
C PRO A 94 34.79 -6.17 22.76
N THR A 95 34.00 -5.53 23.62
CA THR A 95 32.63 -5.96 23.88
C THR A 95 31.98 -6.04 22.50
N ALA A 96 31.50 -7.22 22.13
CA ALA A 96 30.77 -7.43 20.89
C ALA A 96 29.74 -6.30 20.75
N PRO A 97 29.58 -5.69 19.56
CA PRO A 97 28.62 -4.61 19.38
C PRO A 97 27.26 -5.09 19.89
N SER A 98 26.67 -4.35 20.84
CA SER A 98 25.27 -4.58 21.22
C SER A 98 24.45 -4.62 19.95
N PRO A 99 23.61 -5.64 19.74
CA PRO A 99 22.79 -5.72 18.53
C PRO A 99 21.92 -4.46 18.45
N ALA A 100 21.76 -3.92 17.24
CA ALA A 100 20.88 -2.78 17.00
C ALA A 100 19.48 -3.08 17.56
N LEU A 101 18.88 -2.08 18.23
CA LEU A 101 17.56 -2.19 18.84
C LEU A 101 16.50 -2.65 17.83
N ALA A 102 16.60 -2.21 16.59
CA ALA A 102 15.71 -2.60 15.51
C ALA A 102 16.52 -3.00 14.28
N ARG A 103 16.15 -4.12 13.66
CA ARG A 103 16.72 -4.57 12.37
C ARG A 103 15.71 -5.38 11.59
N VAL A 104 15.86 -5.46 10.28
CA VAL A 104 15.03 -6.32 9.42
C VAL A 104 15.72 -7.65 9.16
N SER A 105 14.94 -8.73 9.14
CA SER A 105 15.38 -10.09 8.83
C SER A 105 14.45 -10.73 7.81
N ALA A 106 14.92 -11.80 7.15
CA ALA A 106 14.14 -12.61 6.22
C ALA A 106 14.31 -14.12 6.43
N THR A 107 14.82 -14.53 7.59
CA THR A 107 15.20 -15.93 7.85
C THR A 107 14.03 -16.87 8.12
N HIS A 108 13.00 -16.37 8.80
CA HIS A 108 11.81 -17.14 9.21
C HIS A 108 10.57 -16.26 9.09
N PRO A 109 10.20 -15.87 7.86
CA PRO A 109 9.15 -14.90 7.61
C PRO A 109 7.77 -15.39 8.05
N LEU A 110 6.82 -14.46 8.12
CA LEU A 110 5.41 -14.78 8.27
C LEU A 110 4.92 -15.63 7.08
N ASN A 111 5.36 -15.29 5.86
CA ASN A 111 5.07 -16.02 4.64
C ASN A 111 6.07 -15.67 3.52
N ASP A 112 6.05 -16.45 2.43
CA ASP A 112 6.99 -16.25 1.31
C ASP A 112 6.65 -15.06 0.40
N ALA A 113 5.45 -14.48 0.51
CA ALA A 113 5.04 -13.37 -0.35
C ALA A 113 5.65 -12.03 0.10
N ASN A 114 5.83 -11.87 1.41
CA ASN A 114 6.54 -10.75 2.04
C ASN A 114 7.58 -11.35 3.01
N PRO A 115 8.80 -11.63 2.54
CA PRO A 115 9.80 -12.36 3.32
C PRO A 115 10.46 -11.53 4.43
N HIS A 116 10.25 -10.21 4.51
CA HIS A 116 10.90 -9.36 5.51
C HIS A 116 10.02 -9.15 6.74
N TYR A 117 10.67 -9.06 7.90
CA TYR A 117 10.03 -8.71 9.17
C TYR A 117 11.00 -7.94 10.07
N LEU A 118 10.45 -7.14 10.98
CA LEU A 118 11.22 -6.40 11.96
C LEU A 118 11.55 -7.30 13.15
N ILE A 119 12.82 -7.31 13.55
CA ILE A 119 13.29 -7.78 14.84
C ILE A 119 13.47 -6.56 15.73
N LEU A 120 12.71 -6.49 16.82
CA LEU A 120 12.77 -5.44 17.83
C LEU A 120 13.32 -6.02 19.14
N GLY A 121 14.50 -5.55 19.53
CA GLY A 121 15.18 -5.96 20.75
C GLY A 121 14.55 -5.37 22.02
N PRO A 122 14.94 -5.90 23.19
CA PRO A 122 14.45 -5.43 24.47
C PRO A 122 14.97 -4.04 24.79
N SER A 123 14.17 -3.24 25.50
CA SER A 123 14.63 -1.99 26.10
C SER A 123 13.84 -1.64 27.37
N ASP A 124 14.53 -1.01 28.31
CA ASP A 124 13.97 -0.43 29.55
C ASP A 124 13.75 1.08 29.43
N ALA A 125 14.13 1.71 28.32
CA ALA A 125 13.94 3.13 28.09
C ALA A 125 12.47 3.47 27.78
N ASP A 126 11.99 4.57 28.37
CA ASP A 126 10.62 5.08 28.21
C ASP A 126 10.23 5.34 26.73
N LEU A 127 11.22 5.63 25.88
CA LEU A 127 11.05 5.90 24.44
C LEU A 127 12.10 5.15 23.61
N ALA A 128 12.09 3.83 23.71
CA ALA A 128 12.88 2.95 22.86
C ALA A 128 11.96 2.04 22.04
N GLY A 129 12.22 1.92 20.73
CA GLY A 129 11.32 1.23 19.82
C GLY A 129 11.54 1.62 18.36
N VAL A 130 10.45 1.57 17.60
CA VAL A 130 10.38 2.14 16.26
C VAL A 130 9.15 3.04 16.11
N SER A 131 9.26 4.10 15.32
CA SER A 131 8.12 4.94 14.93
C SER A 131 7.89 4.94 13.42
N ASN A 132 6.63 5.06 13.02
CA ASN A 132 6.19 5.26 11.64
C ASN A 132 5.37 6.55 11.55
N ALA A 133 5.81 7.49 10.71
CA ALA A 133 5.08 8.73 10.48
C ALA A 133 3.95 8.59 9.44
N GLY A 134 3.73 7.38 8.92
CA GLY A 134 2.81 7.13 7.84
C GLY A 134 3.27 7.76 6.53
N PHE A 135 2.33 8.32 5.78
CA PHE A 135 2.59 8.92 4.49
C PHE A 135 2.62 10.46 4.59
N ASN A 136 3.51 11.10 3.81
CA ASN A 136 3.67 12.55 3.76
C ASN A 136 4.13 13.16 5.11
N ASP A 137 3.32 14.04 5.71
CA ASP A 137 3.69 14.88 6.86
C ASP A 137 3.28 14.29 8.23
N GLY A 138 2.72 13.07 8.26
CA GLY A 138 2.26 12.43 9.48
C GLY A 138 0.94 11.68 9.33
N ILE A 139 0.47 11.10 10.43
CA ILE A 139 -0.82 10.41 10.55
C ILE A 139 -1.86 11.39 11.10
N PRO A 140 -2.84 11.85 10.31
CA PRO A 140 -3.90 12.71 10.82
C PRO A 140 -4.87 11.90 11.68
N ILE A 141 -4.95 12.24 12.96
CA ILE A 141 -5.87 11.63 13.92
C ILE A 141 -6.90 12.62 14.46
N ALA A 142 -8.11 12.14 14.74
CA ALA A 142 -9.21 12.92 15.29
C ALA A 142 -9.57 12.44 16.69
N ALA A 143 -9.81 13.40 17.60
CA ALA A 143 -10.25 13.10 18.97
C ALA A 143 -11.53 12.26 18.97
N GLY A 144 -11.51 11.15 19.69
CA GLY A 144 -12.65 10.23 19.83
C GLY A 144 -12.96 9.38 18.60
N ALA A 145 -12.21 9.51 17.50
CA ALA A 145 -12.35 8.61 16.35
C ALA A 145 -11.66 7.27 16.61
N GLU A 146 -12.13 6.21 15.95
CA GLU A 146 -11.59 4.86 16.10
C GLU A 146 -10.58 4.54 14.99
N TYR A 147 -9.46 3.95 15.38
CA TYR A 147 -8.41 3.47 14.48
C TYR A 147 -8.10 2.01 14.79
N GLY A 148 -8.34 1.12 13.83
CA GLY A 148 -8.03 -0.30 13.92
C GLY A 148 -6.54 -0.53 13.73
N PHE A 149 -5.85 -0.88 14.81
CA PHE A 149 -4.48 -1.35 14.79
C PHE A 149 -4.44 -2.86 14.61
N SER A 150 -3.52 -3.36 13.79
CA SER A 150 -3.15 -4.76 13.81
C SER A 150 -1.67 -5.00 13.49
N CYS A 151 -1.12 -6.12 13.95
CA CYS A 151 0.17 -6.63 13.52
C CYS A 151 0.25 -8.15 13.68
N PHE A 152 1.15 -8.80 12.97
CA PHE A 152 1.60 -10.14 13.31
C PHE A 152 2.84 -10.03 14.19
N ALA A 153 2.87 -10.76 15.30
CA ALA A 153 4.00 -10.77 16.21
C ALA A 153 4.27 -12.15 16.81
N ARG A 154 5.52 -12.38 17.21
CA ARG A 154 5.94 -13.49 18.07
C ARG A 154 7.17 -13.09 18.90
N ILE A 155 7.44 -13.85 19.96
CA ILE A 155 8.75 -13.78 20.63
C ILE A 155 9.78 -14.44 19.70
N ASP A 156 10.87 -13.74 19.40
CA ASP A 156 11.96 -14.26 18.56
C ASP A 156 12.50 -15.57 19.14
N GLY A 157 12.80 -16.54 18.28
CA GLY A 157 13.21 -17.89 18.70
C GLY A 157 14.55 -17.95 19.43
N GLN A 158 15.35 -16.88 19.40
CA GLN A 158 16.60 -16.77 20.17
C GLN A 158 16.38 -16.10 21.53
N SER A 159 15.21 -15.53 21.79
CA SER A 159 14.85 -14.97 23.09
C SER A 159 14.47 -16.08 24.07
N ALA A 160 15.05 -16.04 25.28
CA ALA A 160 14.73 -16.98 26.36
C ALA A 160 13.50 -16.55 27.19
N ALA A 161 12.81 -15.48 26.78
CA ALA A 161 11.70 -14.91 27.52
C ALA A 161 10.49 -15.85 27.54
N ALA A 162 9.91 -16.07 28.72
CA ALA A 162 8.67 -16.84 28.87
C ALA A 162 7.41 -16.04 28.53
N MET A 163 7.55 -14.71 28.46
CA MET A 163 6.49 -13.74 28.16
C MET A 163 7.15 -12.42 27.77
N ALA A 164 6.46 -11.65 26.92
CA ALA A 164 6.82 -10.29 26.55
C ALA A 164 5.57 -9.41 26.47
N THR A 165 5.73 -8.10 26.55
CA THR A 165 4.67 -7.13 26.27
C THR A 165 5.05 -6.29 25.07
N LEU A 166 4.19 -6.33 24.05
CA LEU A 166 4.20 -5.42 22.92
C LEU A 166 3.34 -4.21 23.28
N ARG A 167 3.87 -3.00 23.18
CA ARG A 167 3.10 -1.76 23.38
C ARG A 167 3.10 -0.94 22.10
N VAL A 168 1.93 -0.40 21.77
CA VAL A 168 1.74 0.46 20.60
C VAL A 168 1.06 1.74 21.00
N GLU A 169 1.51 2.87 20.43
CA GLU A 169 1.05 4.20 20.80
C GLU A 169 0.88 5.08 19.57
N LEU A 170 -0.18 5.88 19.56
CA LEU A 170 -0.23 7.08 18.73
C LEU A 170 0.34 8.23 19.54
N ARG A 171 1.38 8.88 19.02
CA ARG A 171 2.05 10.02 19.67
C ARG A 171 2.03 11.27 18.80
N SER A 172 2.20 12.43 19.42
CA SER A 172 2.56 13.66 18.71
C SER A 172 3.85 13.49 17.90
N ALA A 173 4.02 14.28 16.85
CA ALA A 173 5.21 14.22 15.98
C ALA A 173 6.55 14.35 16.73
N ASP A 174 6.58 15.14 17.80
CA ASP A 174 7.74 15.33 18.67
C ASP A 174 7.92 14.24 19.74
N LEU A 175 7.09 13.20 19.68
CA LEU A 175 7.04 12.06 20.60
C LEU A 175 6.71 12.41 22.06
N SER A 176 6.37 13.66 22.37
CA SER A 176 6.20 14.12 23.76
C SER A 176 4.84 13.76 24.38
N VAL A 177 3.80 13.56 23.56
CA VAL A 177 2.43 13.32 24.03
C VAL A 177 1.88 12.02 23.43
N VAL A 178 1.40 11.12 24.29
CA VAL A 178 0.61 9.94 23.87
C VAL A 178 -0.84 10.35 23.70
N ARG A 179 -1.42 10.01 22.55
CA ARG A 179 -2.81 10.29 22.16
C ARG A 179 -3.71 9.08 22.38
N ALA A 180 -3.20 7.89 22.10
CA ALA A 180 -3.85 6.61 22.35
C ALA A 180 -2.79 5.51 22.50
N ALA A 181 -3.11 4.42 23.18
CA ALA A 181 -2.19 3.29 23.33
C ALA A 181 -2.93 1.96 23.50
N ALA A 182 -2.25 0.87 23.17
CA ALA A 182 -2.64 -0.50 23.48
C ALA A 182 -1.42 -1.32 23.91
N SER A 183 -1.65 -2.44 24.59
CA SER A 183 -0.61 -3.37 24.98
C SER A 183 -1.10 -4.81 24.86
N PHE A 184 -0.19 -5.70 24.50
CA PHE A 184 -0.46 -7.10 24.26
C PHE A 184 0.56 -7.96 24.99
N ASP A 185 0.10 -8.99 25.69
CA ASP A 185 0.97 -10.00 26.27
C ASP A 185 1.19 -11.13 25.27
N LEU A 186 2.47 -11.38 24.97
CA LEU A 186 2.94 -12.39 24.04
C LEU A 186 3.49 -13.57 24.83
N MET A 187 3.17 -14.77 24.35
CA MET A 187 3.76 -16.03 24.82
C MET A 187 4.64 -16.63 23.72
N PRO A 188 5.66 -17.45 24.06
CA PRO A 188 6.47 -18.14 23.07
C PRO A 188 5.61 -19.00 22.13
N GLY A 189 5.90 -18.95 20.84
CA GLY A 189 5.12 -19.67 19.83
C GLY A 189 5.39 -19.14 18.42
N ASP A 190 4.55 -19.58 17.48
CA ASP A 190 4.56 -19.09 16.11
C ASP A 190 3.94 -17.69 16.00
N TRP A 191 3.91 -17.13 14.80
CA TRP A 191 3.24 -15.87 14.50
C TRP A 191 1.78 -15.85 14.93
N HIS A 192 1.38 -14.79 15.63
CA HIS A 192 -0.02 -14.52 15.99
C HIS A 192 -0.41 -13.10 15.58
N LYS A 193 -1.67 -12.93 15.14
CA LYS A 193 -2.22 -11.60 14.85
C LYS A 193 -2.72 -10.97 16.15
N TYR A 194 -2.32 -9.73 16.41
CA TYR A 194 -2.77 -8.89 17.52
C TYR A 194 -3.53 -7.70 16.97
N GLU A 195 -4.65 -7.35 17.60
CA GLU A 195 -5.58 -6.33 17.12
C GLU A 195 -6.09 -5.49 18.29
N ALA A 196 -6.19 -4.18 18.09
CA ALA A 196 -6.80 -3.26 19.04
C ALA A 196 -7.45 -2.07 18.31
N VAL A 197 -8.42 -1.44 18.97
CA VAL A 197 -8.95 -0.15 18.53
C VAL A 197 -8.30 0.95 19.37
N LEU A 198 -7.61 1.87 18.71
CA LEU A 198 -7.03 3.05 19.32
C LEU A 198 -8.01 4.22 19.20
N VAL A 199 -8.27 4.90 20.31
CA VAL A 199 -9.17 6.07 20.37
C VAL A 199 -8.41 7.27 20.91
N PRO A 200 -7.96 8.20 20.05
CA PRO A 200 -7.19 9.38 20.47
C PRO A 200 -7.98 10.29 21.40
N ASP A 201 -7.32 10.79 22.45
CA ASP A 201 -7.91 11.78 23.36
C ASP A 201 -8.05 13.19 22.75
N SER A 202 -7.24 13.47 21.72
CA SER A 202 -7.10 14.77 21.07
C SER A 202 -6.77 14.58 19.60
N SER A 203 -7.21 15.52 18.76
CA SER A 203 -6.83 15.55 17.35
C SER A 203 -5.37 15.99 17.19
N ASP A 204 -4.68 15.39 16.23
CA ASP A 204 -3.30 15.71 15.89
C ASP A 204 -3.10 15.48 14.38
N PRO A 205 -2.76 16.51 13.58
CA PRO A 205 -2.65 16.36 12.14
C PRO A 205 -1.40 15.59 11.69
N ALA A 206 -0.43 15.39 12.58
CA ALA A 206 0.88 14.85 12.26
C ALA A 206 1.34 13.80 13.28
N ALA A 207 0.40 13.00 13.81
CA ALA A 207 0.76 11.95 14.76
C ALA A 207 1.67 10.90 14.12
N VAL A 208 2.32 10.11 14.96
CA VAL A 208 3.13 8.96 14.54
C VAL A 208 2.69 7.72 15.31
N LEU A 209 2.76 6.55 14.69
CA LEU A 209 2.63 5.28 15.39
C LEU A 209 3.98 4.93 15.99
N VAL A 210 4.02 4.55 17.27
CA VAL A 210 5.22 4.04 17.94
C VAL A 210 4.96 2.62 18.43
N VAL A 211 5.94 1.74 18.22
CA VAL A 211 5.92 0.34 18.63
C VAL A 211 7.11 0.06 19.53
N HIS A 212 6.84 -0.55 20.68
CA HIS A 212 7.79 -0.84 21.74
C HIS A 212 7.76 -2.31 22.12
N CYS A 213 8.91 -2.82 22.55
CA CYS A 213 9.02 -4.04 23.33
C CYS A 213 9.49 -3.69 24.73
N ASP A 214 9.06 -4.44 25.73
CA ASP A 214 9.66 -4.37 27.06
C ASP A 214 11.10 -4.90 27.11
N GLU A 215 11.72 -4.78 28.28
CA GLU A 215 13.08 -5.22 28.56
C GLU A 215 13.28 -6.75 28.55
N ARG A 216 12.21 -7.54 28.43
CA ARG A 216 12.24 -8.98 28.71
C ARG A 216 12.58 -9.79 27.47
N ALA A 217 12.22 -9.33 26.27
CA ALA A 217 12.27 -10.14 25.06
C ALA A 217 12.71 -9.39 23.81
N THR A 218 13.09 -10.17 22.81
CA THR A 218 13.17 -9.71 21.42
C THR A 218 11.90 -10.17 20.72
N LEU A 219 11.26 -9.29 19.94
CA LEU A 219 10.05 -9.57 19.19
C LEU A 219 10.31 -9.57 17.69
N ASP A 220 9.65 -10.48 16.99
CA ASP A 220 9.48 -10.41 15.55
C ASP A 220 8.12 -9.77 15.25
N LEU A 221 8.08 -8.80 14.34
CA LEU A 221 6.91 -8.00 13.97
C LEU A 221 6.79 -7.90 12.45
N ASP A 222 5.59 -8.11 11.92
CA ASP A 222 5.29 -7.98 10.49
C ASP A 222 3.84 -7.50 10.28
N MET A 223 3.54 -6.98 9.08
CA MET A 223 2.21 -6.53 8.66
C MET A 223 1.57 -5.56 9.67
N ILE A 224 2.33 -4.56 10.09
CA ILE A 224 1.87 -3.53 11.04
C ILE A 224 0.95 -2.55 10.32
N SER A 225 -0.32 -2.53 10.70
CA SER A 225 -1.37 -1.78 10.01
C SER A 225 -2.10 -0.86 10.97
N LEU A 226 -2.49 0.31 10.47
CA LEU A 226 -3.37 1.24 11.16
C LEU A 226 -4.38 1.79 10.15
N ILE A 227 -5.65 1.46 10.36
CA ILE A 227 -6.75 1.82 9.46
C ILE A 227 -7.76 2.66 10.24
N PRO A 228 -8.16 3.85 9.76
CA PRO A 228 -9.28 4.57 10.37
C PRO A 228 -10.58 3.79 10.18
N HIS A 229 -11.42 3.68 11.21
CA HIS A 229 -12.75 3.10 11.03
C HIS A 229 -13.68 4.02 10.23
N ASP A 230 -13.40 5.34 10.23
CA ASP A 230 -14.12 6.30 9.41
C ASP A 230 -13.66 6.25 7.94
N THR A 231 -14.21 5.28 7.21
CA THR A 231 -13.89 4.95 5.82
C THR A 231 -15.15 4.94 4.97
N PHE A 232 -14.99 5.03 3.65
CA PHE A 232 -16.13 5.09 2.73
C PHE A 232 -16.98 3.81 2.75
N ASP A 233 -16.37 2.68 3.12
CA ASP A 233 -16.94 1.35 3.13
C ASP A 233 -16.79 0.66 4.50
N ASP A 234 -17.64 -0.33 4.77
CA ASP A 234 -17.63 -1.07 6.04
C ASP A 234 -16.43 -2.03 6.17
N GLU A 235 -15.73 -2.34 5.07
CA GLU A 235 -14.52 -3.19 5.07
C GLU A 235 -13.24 -2.38 5.34
N HIS A 236 -13.37 -1.07 5.55
CA HIS A 236 -12.30 -0.13 5.86
C HIS A 236 -11.17 -0.03 4.83
N VAL A 237 -11.50 -0.19 3.54
CA VAL A 237 -10.52 -0.14 2.45
C VAL A 237 -10.27 1.29 1.99
N PHE A 238 -11.33 2.10 1.88
CA PHE A 238 -11.30 3.35 1.13
C PHE A 238 -11.33 4.57 2.04
N ARG A 239 -10.36 5.48 1.85
CA ARG A 239 -10.41 6.77 2.54
C ARG A 239 -11.66 7.53 2.15
N ARG A 240 -12.46 7.92 3.16
CA ARG A 240 -13.74 8.61 2.95
C ARG A 240 -13.58 9.89 2.14
N ASP A 241 -12.69 10.78 2.57
CA ASP A 241 -12.49 12.12 2.02
C ASP A 241 -12.15 12.15 0.52
N LEU A 242 -11.35 11.17 0.07
CA LEU A 242 -10.98 11.02 -1.34
C LEU A 242 -12.07 10.33 -2.14
N THR A 243 -12.70 9.30 -1.56
CA THR A 243 -13.70 8.50 -2.27
C THR A 243 -15.00 9.26 -2.47
N GLU A 244 -15.41 10.10 -1.52
CA GLU A 244 -16.55 11.02 -1.68
C GLU A 244 -16.32 11.98 -2.85
N LYS A 245 -15.13 12.58 -2.98
CA LYS A 245 -14.79 13.45 -4.11
C LYS A 245 -14.81 12.70 -5.44
N ILE A 246 -14.39 11.44 -5.45
CA ILE A 246 -14.47 10.58 -6.63
C ILE A 246 -15.93 10.30 -7.01
N ALA A 247 -16.76 9.94 -6.03
CA ALA A 247 -18.18 9.67 -6.22
C ALA A 247 -18.95 10.92 -6.70
N ASP A 248 -18.64 12.09 -6.13
CA ASP A 248 -19.25 13.38 -6.47
C ASP A 248 -18.98 13.84 -7.91
N MET A 249 -17.94 13.30 -8.56
CA MET A 249 -17.72 13.51 -10.00
C MET A 249 -18.72 12.74 -10.87
N HIS A 250 -19.49 11.82 -10.31
CA HIS A 250 -20.45 10.94 -11.01
C HIS A 250 -19.84 10.24 -12.25
N PRO A 251 -18.68 9.57 -12.11
CA PRO A 251 -18.03 8.92 -13.23
C PRO A 251 -18.89 7.77 -13.76
N ARG A 252 -19.00 7.64 -15.08
CA ARG A 252 -19.73 6.54 -15.71
C ARG A 252 -18.90 5.27 -15.86
N PHE A 253 -17.59 5.41 -15.79
CA PHE A 253 -16.64 4.31 -15.80
C PHE A 253 -15.38 4.67 -15.03
N LEU A 254 -14.68 3.66 -14.53
CA LEU A 254 -13.38 3.78 -13.90
C LEU A 254 -12.39 2.83 -14.60
N ARG A 255 -11.25 3.35 -15.03
CA ARG A 255 -10.16 2.57 -15.66
C ARG A 255 -9.03 2.35 -14.66
N PHE A 256 -8.63 1.10 -14.44
CA PHE A 256 -7.66 0.65 -13.43
C PHE A 256 -6.93 -0.63 -13.91
N PRO A 257 -5.70 -0.97 -13.47
CA PRO A 257 -4.74 -0.22 -12.65
C PRO A 257 -3.76 0.59 -13.52
N GLY A 258 -4.05 0.68 -14.84
CA GLY A 258 -3.15 1.27 -15.83
C GLY A 258 -2.72 2.70 -15.47
N GLY A 259 -1.87 3.36 -16.23
CA GLY A 259 -1.33 3.11 -17.56
C GLY A 259 0.09 2.57 -17.51
N CYS A 260 1.10 3.43 -17.34
CA CYS A 260 2.52 3.06 -17.26
C CYS A 260 2.82 1.86 -16.36
N LEU A 261 2.05 1.70 -15.28
CA LEU A 261 2.20 0.61 -14.30
C LEU A 261 1.99 -0.79 -14.89
N ILE A 262 1.06 -0.96 -15.84
CA ILE A 262 0.70 -2.28 -16.37
C ILE A 262 1.73 -2.82 -17.40
N HIS A 263 2.60 -1.95 -17.93
CA HIS A 263 3.52 -2.26 -19.03
C HIS A 263 4.98 -2.02 -18.68
N ASP A 264 5.30 -2.08 -17.40
CA ASP A 264 6.65 -1.95 -16.88
C ASP A 264 7.08 -3.24 -16.18
N GLY A 265 8.39 -3.45 -16.07
CA GLY A 265 8.94 -4.59 -15.32
C GLY A 265 9.17 -5.87 -16.13
N SER A 266 9.63 -6.89 -15.40
CA SER A 266 9.93 -8.24 -15.88
C SER A 266 8.66 -9.05 -16.13
N PHE A 267 8.71 -10.00 -17.06
CA PHE A 267 7.59 -10.92 -17.30
C PHE A 267 7.56 -12.11 -16.33
N ASN A 268 8.64 -12.34 -15.57
CA ASN A 268 8.66 -13.37 -14.54
C ASN A 268 7.93 -12.89 -13.28
N ALA A 269 6.86 -13.59 -12.89
CA ALA A 269 6.03 -13.24 -11.75
C ALA A 269 6.77 -13.20 -10.40
N SER A 270 7.85 -13.99 -10.27
CA SER A 270 8.64 -14.06 -9.04
C SER A 270 9.55 -12.85 -8.83
N ASP A 271 9.86 -12.11 -9.90
CA ASP A 271 10.76 -10.96 -9.80
C ASP A 271 10.13 -9.84 -8.99
N ARG A 272 10.93 -9.07 -8.25
CA ARG A 272 10.42 -7.94 -7.47
C ARG A 272 9.84 -6.86 -8.42
N ASP A 273 10.50 -6.64 -9.55
CA ASP A 273 10.05 -5.77 -10.61
C ASP A 273 9.16 -6.46 -11.64
N ALA A 274 8.45 -7.53 -11.29
CA ALA A 274 7.47 -8.16 -12.17
C ALA A 274 6.41 -7.15 -12.65
N ALA A 275 5.99 -7.30 -13.91
CA ALA A 275 4.86 -6.58 -14.46
C ALA A 275 3.60 -6.83 -13.63
N TYR A 276 2.75 -5.81 -13.51
CA TYR A 276 1.54 -5.89 -12.70
C TYR A 276 0.63 -7.02 -13.20
N ARG A 277 0.21 -7.90 -12.28
CA ARG A 277 -0.76 -8.97 -12.54
C ARG A 277 -1.88 -8.90 -11.50
N TRP A 278 -3.13 -8.97 -11.96
CA TRP A 278 -4.28 -8.80 -11.07
C TRP A 278 -4.32 -9.88 -9.98
N LYS A 279 -3.82 -11.08 -10.26
CA LYS A 279 -3.72 -12.20 -9.31
C LYS A 279 -2.83 -11.92 -8.11
N PHE A 280 -1.90 -10.97 -8.20
CA PHE A 280 -1.12 -10.52 -7.03
C PHE A 280 -1.98 -9.78 -6.00
N THR A 281 -3.18 -9.36 -6.39
CA THR A 281 -3.96 -8.36 -5.66
C THR A 281 -5.25 -8.92 -5.06
N VAL A 282 -5.40 -10.25 -5.05
CA VAL A 282 -6.59 -10.94 -4.51
C VAL A 282 -6.18 -11.91 -3.41
N GLY A 283 -7.14 -12.25 -2.56
CA GLY A 283 -6.91 -13.03 -1.34
C GLY A 283 -6.44 -12.16 -0.15
N PRO A 284 -6.01 -12.81 0.94
CA PRO A 284 -5.60 -12.12 2.16
C PRO A 284 -4.44 -11.16 1.93
N VAL A 285 -4.54 -9.94 2.45
CA VAL A 285 -3.60 -8.84 2.18
C VAL A 285 -2.17 -9.16 2.62
N GLU A 286 -2.01 -9.92 3.70
CA GLU A 286 -0.70 -10.37 4.21
C GLU A 286 0.01 -11.36 3.29
N ARG A 287 -0.73 -11.97 2.35
CA ARG A 287 -0.20 -12.91 1.34
C ARG A 287 -0.07 -12.29 -0.05
N ARG A 288 -0.41 -11.01 -0.20
CA ARG A 288 -0.21 -10.27 -1.46
C ARG A 288 1.26 -9.84 -1.54
N PRO A 289 2.00 -10.16 -2.61
CA PRO A 289 3.41 -9.86 -2.67
C PRO A 289 3.66 -8.38 -2.91
N SER A 290 4.63 -7.80 -2.22
CA SER A 290 5.08 -6.43 -2.53
C SER A 290 5.84 -6.40 -3.85
N LYS A 291 5.46 -5.50 -4.77
CA LYS A 291 6.11 -5.35 -6.10
C LYS A 291 6.58 -3.91 -6.34
N ARG A 292 7.53 -3.76 -7.27
CA ARG A 292 8.06 -2.43 -7.62
C ARG A 292 6.97 -1.63 -8.34
N ASN A 293 6.71 -0.43 -7.85
CA ASN A 293 5.97 0.57 -8.60
C ASN A 293 6.94 1.31 -9.54
N ARG A 294 6.53 1.54 -10.79
CA ARG A 294 7.29 2.36 -11.76
C ARG A 294 7.63 3.75 -11.23
N TRP A 295 6.77 4.30 -10.38
CA TRP A 295 6.83 5.67 -9.90
C TRP A 295 7.73 5.85 -8.67
N LYS A 296 8.74 4.98 -8.52
CA LYS A 296 9.81 5.02 -7.51
C LYS A 296 9.37 4.77 -6.06
N TYR A 297 8.42 3.87 -5.87
CA TYR A 297 8.02 3.29 -4.59
C TYR A 297 7.55 1.83 -4.80
N ASN A 298 6.95 1.20 -3.79
CA ASN A 298 6.44 -0.18 -3.86
C ASN A 298 4.90 -0.20 -3.91
N GLN A 299 4.34 -1.35 -4.25
CA GLN A 299 2.91 -1.58 -4.16
C GLN A 299 2.67 -2.68 -3.14
N THR A 300 1.82 -2.39 -2.16
CA THR A 300 1.37 -3.38 -1.17
C THR A 300 0.26 -4.27 -1.72
N PHE A 301 -0.42 -3.78 -2.77
CA PHE A 301 -1.67 -4.32 -3.30
C PHE A 301 -2.78 -4.46 -2.25
N GLY A 302 -2.77 -3.64 -1.19
CA GLY A 302 -3.92 -3.51 -0.29
C GLY A 302 -5.18 -3.04 -1.02
N LEU A 303 -5.03 -2.15 -2.01
CA LEU A 303 -6.05 -1.82 -3.00
C LEU A 303 -5.76 -2.60 -4.30
N GLY A 304 -6.50 -3.68 -4.49
CA GLY A 304 -6.38 -4.60 -5.61
C GLY A 304 -7.60 -4.61 -6.53
N PHE A 305 -7.72 -5.68 -7.32
CA PHE A 305 -8.82 -5.85 -8.26
C PHE A 305 -10.17 -6.08 -7.58
N TYR A 306 -10.20 -6.82 -6.46
CA TYR A 306 -11.44 -7.00 -5.69
C TYR A 306 -11.95 -5.65 -5.18
N GLU A 307 -11.07 -4.90 -4.50
CA GLU A 307 -11.40 -3.59 -3.95
C GLU A 307 -11.83 -2.62 -5.07
N TYR A 308 -11.12 -2.61 -6.20
CA TYR A 308 -11.49 -1.82 -7.37
C TYR A 308 -12.90 -2.12 -7.91
N PHE A 309 -13.30 -3.39 -7.98
CA PHE A 309 -14.66 -3.74 -8.41
C PHE A 309 -15.70 -3.28 -7.40
N ARG A 310 -15.44 -3.45 -6.10
CA ARG A 310 -16.30 -2.95 -5.02
C ARG A 310 -16.46 -1.43 -5.09
N LEU A 311 -15.38 -0.69 -5.32
CA LEU A 311 -15.42 0.75 -5.53
C LEU A 311 -16.35 1.13 -6.68
N CYS A 312 -16.22 0.44 -7.82
CA CYS A 312 -17.08 0.68 -8.99
C CYS A 312 -18.56 0.48 -8.67
N GLU A 313 -18.92 -0.58 -7.93
CA GLU A 313 -20.29 -0.82 -7.48
C GLU A 313 -20.79 0.31 -6.57
N MET A 314 -19.98 0.71 -5.59
CA MET A 314 -20.37 1.74 -4.61
C MET A 314 -20.60 3.11 -5.25
N ILE A 315 -19.78 3.50 -6.23
CA ILE A 315 -19.89 4.80 -6.92
C ILE A 315 -20.78 4.76 -8.18
N GLY A 316 -21.33 3.59 -8.53
CA GLY A 316 -22.17 3.41 -9.72
C GLY A 316 -21.44 3.57 -11.06
N ALA A 317 -20.13 3.28 -11.09
CA ALA A 317 -19.31 3.33 -12.29
C ALA A 317 -19.16 1.94 -12.92
N GLU A 318 -19.09 1.87 -14.26
CA GLU A 318 -18.73 0.61 -14.94
C GLU A 318 -17.22 0.35 -14.82
N PRO A 319 -16.79 -0.86 -14.43
CA PRO A 319 -15.38 -1.19 -14.39
C PRO A 319 -14.81 -1.34 -15.81
N VAL A 320 -13.65 -0.72 -16.05
CA VAL A 320 -12.83 -0.83 -17.27
C VAL A 320 -11.40 -1.29 -16.90
N PRO A 321 -11.23 -2.55 -16.47
CA PRO A 321 -9.92 -3.09 -16.12
C PRO A 321 -8.96 -3.10 -17.31
N VAL A 322 -7.68 -2.91 -17.00
CA VAL A 322 -6.54 -2.99 -17.92
C VAL A 322 -5.68 -4.17 -17.49
N LEU A 323 -5.33 -5.05 -18.43
CA LEU A 323 -4.41 -6.16 -18.18
C LEU A 323 -3.12 -6.01 -18.95
N SER A 324 -2.05 -6.55 -18.39
CA SER A 324 -0.80 -6.73 -19.11
C SER A 324 -1.00 -7.86 -20.13
N LEU A 325 -0.41 -7.70 -21.31
CA LEU A 325 -0.49 -8.68 -22.40
C LEU A 325 0.88 -9.28 -22.73
N GLY A 326 1.73 -9.39 -21.71
CA GLY A 326 3.10 -9.84 -21.89
C GLY A 326 3.90 -8.91 -22.80
N CYS A 327 3.65 -7.60 -22.75
CA CYS A 327 4.40 -6.61 -23.50
C CYS A 327 4.81 -5.43 -22.62
N ASN A 328 6.02 -4.93 -22.86
CA ASN A 328 6.61 -3.79 -22.19
C ASN A 328 7.04 -2.79 -23.27
N SER A 329 6.23 -1.75 -23.44
CA SER A 329 6.44 -0.72 -24.47
C SER A 329 7.50 0.32 -24.11
N HIS A 330 8.05 0.29 -22.90
CA HIS A 330 9.13 1.20 -22.50
C HIS A 330 10.50 0.71 -22.97
N ILE A 331 10.64 -0.59 -23.22
CA ILE A 331 11.89 -1.24 -23.63
C ILE A 331 11.73 -2.10 -24.90
N ASP A 332 10.61 -1.94 -25.62
CA ASP A 332 10.27 -2.71 -26.82
C ASP A 332 10.41 -4.24 -26.64
N ALA A 333 9.94 -4.75 -25.49
CA ALA A 333 9.97 -6.17 -25.16
C ALA A 333 8.58 -6.80 -25.19
N ALA A 334 8.52 -8.08 -25.56
CA ALA A 334 7.32 -8.89 -25.50
C ALA A 334 7.68 -10.34 -25.18
N VAL A 335 6.76 -11.05 -24.53
CA VAL A 335 6.88 -12.49 -24.32
C VAL A 335 6.87 -13.23 -25.66
N PRO A 336 7.63 -14.32 -25.80
CA PRO A 336 7.54 -15.22 -26.94
C PRO A 336 6.10 -15.70 -27.18
N MET A 337 5.73 -15.92 -28.44
CA MET A 337 4.37 -16.34 -28.80
C MET A 337 3.97 -17.69 -28.20
N ASP A 338 4.92 -18.60 -28.00
CA ASP A 338 4.70 -19.89 -27.33
C ASP A 338 4.51 -19.78 -25.81
N ALA A 339 4.87 -18.64 -25.21
CA ALA A 339 4.60 -18.29 -23.81
C ALA A 339 3.33 -17.43 -23.63
N MET A 340 2.60 -17.11 -24.70
CA MET A 340 1.43 -16.22 -24.64
C MET A 340 0.25 -16.82 -23.87
N GLN A 341 0.19 -18.15 -23.74
CA GLN A 341 -0.93 -18.83 -23.10
C GLN A 341 -1.18 -18.35 -21.66
N GLU A 342 -0.11 -18.11 -20.90
CA GLU A 342 -0.18 -17.61 -19.53
C GLU A 342 -0.95 -16.28 -19.42
N TRP A 343 -0.77 -15.39 -20.40
CA TRP A 343 -1.40 -14.06 -20.44
C TRP A 343 -2.84 -14.13 -20.95
N ILE A 344 -3.14 -15.11 -21.82
CA ILE A 344 -4.51 -15.41 -22.24
C ILE A 344 -5.29 -15.93 -21.03
N ASP A 345 -4.72 -16.89 -20.30
CA ASP A 345 -5.33 -17.46 -19.11
C ASP A 345 -5.53 -16.39 -18.04
N ASP A 346 -4.56 -15.49 -17.81
CA ASP A 346 -4.71 -14.37 -16.89
C ASP A 346 -5.93 -13.48 -17.20
N ALA A 347 -6.20 -13.23 -18.48
CA ALA A 347 -7.36 -12.47 -18.93
C ALA A 347 -8.69 -13.23 -18.80
N LEU A 348 -8.71 -14.51 -19.16
CA LEU A 348 -9.89 -15.36 -19.00
C LEU A 348 -10.24 -15.55 -17.52
N ASP A 349 -9.22 -15.70 -16.68
CA ASP A 349 -9.35 -15.84 -15.24
C ASP A 349 -9.94 -14.58 -14.60
N LEU A 350 -9.54 -13.38 -15.05
CA LEU A 350 -10.18 -12.14 -14.58
C LEU A 350 -11.66 -12.08 -14.97
N ILE A 351 -12.01 -12.51 -16.19
CA ILE A 351 -13.40 -12.55 -16.65
C ILE A 351 -14.20 -13.54 -15.78
N GLU A 352 -13.65 -14.71 -15.47
CA GLU A 352 -14.27 -15.69 -14.59
C GLU A 352 -14.36 -15.18 -13.14
N PHE A 353 -13.33 -14.51 -12.62
CA PHE A 353 -13.36 -13.86 -11.32
C PHE A 353 -14.52 -12.87 -11.23
N ALA A 354 -14.69 -12.03 -12.24
CA ALA A 354 -15.71 -10.99 -12.23
C ALA A 354 -17.13 -11.51 -12.50
N ASN A 355 -17.28 -12.51 -13.37
CA ASN A 355 -18.60 -12.90 -13.91
C ASN A 355 -19.00 -14.36 -13.65
N GLY A 356 -18.05 -15.22 -13.26
CA GLY A 356 -18.26 -16.66 -13.11
C GLY A 356 -19.13 -17.03 -11.90
N PRO A 357 -19.76 -18.22 -11.92
CA PRO A 357 -20.50 -18.74 -10.78
C PRO A 357 -19.58 -19.09 -9.60
N THR A 358 -20.11 -19.14 -8.39
CA THR A 358 -19.33 -19.37 -7.16
C THR A 358 -18.67 -20.75 -7.06
N ASP A 359 -19.01 -21.69 -7.92
CA ASP A 359 -18.40 -23.03 -7.99
C ASP A 359 -17.26 -23.13 -9.02
N SER A 360 -17.07 -22.10 -9.86
CA SER A 360 -15.93 -22.01 -10.77
C SER A 360 -14.61 -21.72 -10.05
N ALA A 361 -13.48 -21.78 -10.75
CA ALA A 361 -12.17 -21.60 -10.11
C ALA A 361 -12.06 -20.19 -9.53
N TRP A 362 -12.28 -19.16 -10.33
CA TRP A 362 -12.13 -17.78 -9.90
C TRP A 362 -13.41 -17.14 -9.34
N GLY A 363 -14.60 -17.64 -9.71
CA GLY A 363 -15.84 -17.22 -9.07
C GLY A 363 -15.90 -17.62 -7.60
N ARG A 364 -15.29 -18.75 -7.23
CA ARG A 364 -15.09 -19.14 -5.82
C ARG A 364 -14.17 -18.18 -5.07
N VAL A 365 -13.06 -17.75 -5.67
CA VAL A 365 -12.15 -16.78 -5.04
C VAL A 365 -12.89 -15.47 -4.73
N ARG A 366 -13.70 -14.96 -5.68
CA ARG A 366 -14.55 -13.78 -5.46
C ARG A 366 -15.52 -13.99 -4.29
N ALA A 367 -16.18 -15.15 -4.25
CA ALA A 367 -17.12 -15.50 -3.18
C ALA A 367 -16.44 -15.63 -1.81
N ASP A 368 -15.28 -16.27 -1.74
CA ASP A 368 -14.49 -16.45 -0.51
C ASP A 368 -13.96 -15.11 0.01
N MET A 369 -13.76 -14.13 -0.87
CA MET A 369 -13.44 -12.74 -0.50
C MET A 369 -14.66 -11.94 -0.03
N GLY A 370 -15.84 -12.55 0.06
CA GLY A 370 -17.05 -11.93 0.62
C GLY A 370 -18.07 -11.46 -0.42
N HIS A 371 -17.84 -11.68 -1.72
CA HIS A 371 -18.74 -11.21 -2.78
C HIS A 371 -19.18 -12.34 -3.73
N PRO A 372 -20.25 -13.08 -3.39
CA PRO A 372 -20.71 -14.20 -4.21
C PRO A 372 -21.35 -13.76 -5.53
N GLU A 373 -21.87 -12.54 -5.61
CA GLU A 373 -22.57 -12.05 -6.81
C GLU A 373 -21.59 -11.64 -7.92
N PRO A 374 -21.93 -11.79 -9.21
CA PRO A 374 -21.10 -11.28 -10.30
C PRO A 374 -20.99 -9.74 -10.29
N PHE A 375 -19.81 -9.19 -10.56
CA PHE A 375 -19.59 -7.75 -10.76
C PHE A 375 -20.16 -7.23 -12.09
N GLY A 376 -20.52 -8.11 -13.03
CA GLY A 376 -21.13 -7.72 -14.30
C GLY A 376 -20.17 -7.00 -15.25
N LEU A 377 -18.92 -7.45 -15.31
CA LEU A 377 -17.88 -6.90 -16.17
C LEU A 377 -18.28 -6.98 -17.65
N LYS A 378 -18.35 -5.82 -18.31
CA LYS A 378 -18.71 -5.67 -19.74
C LYS A 378 -17.54 -5.24 -20.62
N TYR A 379 -16.54 -4.59 -20.03
CA TYR A 379 -15.44 -3.97 -20.77
C TYR A 379 -14.13 -4.55 -20.27
N LEU A 380 -13.30 -5.05 -21.18
CA LEU A 380 -11.92 -5.37 -20.89
C LEU A 380 -11.05 -4.56 -21.84
N THR A 381 -10.06 -3.85 -21.30
CA THR A 381 -9.16 -3.07 -22.13
C THR A 381 -7.81 -3.74 -22.27
N ARG A 382 -7.41 -3.93 -23.52
CA ARG A 382 -6.01 -4.00 -23.88
C ARG A 382 -5.46 -2.59 -24.03
N GLN A 383 -4.31 -2.29 -23.46
CA GLN A 383 -3.65 -1.03 -23.77
C GLN A 383 -2.76 -1.20 -25.00
N ARG A 384 -3.04 -0.41 -26.04
CA ARG A 384 -2.14 -0.17 -27.18
C ARG A 384 -1.69 1.29 -27.07
N GLY A 385 -0.42 1.58 -27.38
CA GLY A 385 -0.02 2.95 -27.73
C GLY A 385 -0.93 3.44 -28.86
N GLY A 386 -1.82 4.38 -28.56
CA GLY A 386 -2.81 4.92 -29.48
C GLY A 386 -4.18 4.21 -29.47
N ILE A 387 -5.15 4.89 -28.84
CA ILE A 387 -6.62 4.73 -28.90
C ILE A 387 -7.17 3.36 -28.46
N PRO A 388 -7.99 3.30 -27.38
CA PRO A 388 -8.67 2.06 -26.99
C PRO A 388 -9.64 1.60 -28.10
N ARG A 389 -9.53 0.34 -28.50
CA ARG A 389 -10.66 -0.38 -29.13
C ARG A 389 -11.16 -1.38 -28.09
N VAL A 390 -12.42 -1.22 -27.70
CA VAL A 390 -13.19 -2.21 -26.91
C VAL A 390 -13.22 -3.51 -27.72
N LEU A 391 -12.87 -4.64 -27.09
CA LEU A 391 -13.00 -5.97 -27.66
C LEU A 391 -14.45 -6.43 -27.62
#